data_AF-A0A2V8ALI9-F1
#
_entry.id   AF-A0A2V8ALI9-F1
#
_cell.length_a   1.000
_cell.length_b   1.000
_cell.length_c   1.000
_cell.angle_alpha   90.00
_cell.angle_beta   90.00
_cell.angle_gamma   90.00
#
_symmetry.space_group_name_H-M   'P 1'
#
loop_
_entity.id
_entity.type
_entity.pdbx_description
1 polymer ?
#
loop_
_entity_poly.entity_id
_entity_poly.type
_entity_poly.pdbx_seq_one_letter_code
_entity_poly.pdbx_strand_id
1 'polypeptide(L)'
;GTDTVFRRGLGQRRGGAPQPGAPPEDTRHPMDRAIEHLSSTFPLTTAEWAAWSATMRTPQLQGRWALAGYQPGRGPVFGQVIVSNQGDPNSGDFTTETTFTYARGGQTVTRRGRGLVYTGFQWRGRSSGDGTPFTIPGVSTDWREVLFVDRDWRSAEGRWFTGGYNELGLDVRLRRVGADPIVLGVAEPMIKAGVSQQELHLYGANLPASPSQADVNFGPGVTVDRIVSSTPTQMVVSVSVAPGAAVGRRAVILGGATGEADVAVYNTIDYIKVRPQAGIARLGGAAQFPKGFQQFEAIAYAKGPDGKADTKDDVELGLIDAYWTVEEYTATFNDDDKEFVGDINAETGLFTPNVDGPNPKRRHNANNYGDVWVVASYPRSLAMNRGSNVRSVKGRAHLLVTVPAYILFEQPEVGR
;
A
#
# COMPACT_ATOMS: atom_id res chain seq x y z
N GLY A 1 -54.39 22.69 12.26
CA GLY A 1 -53.78 22.35 13.55
C GLY A 1 -53.63 20.86 13.61
N THR A 2 -52.38 20.39 13.62
CA THR A 2 -51.86 19.08 14.03
C THR A 2 -50.41 19.03 13.56
N ASP A 3 -49.51 19.66 14.31
CA ASP A 3 -48.06 19.47 14.11
C ASP A 3 -47.30 19.75 15.40
N THR A 4 -47.61 19.00 16.46
CA THR A 4 -47.09 19.29 17.81
C THR A 4 -46.94 18.04 18.68
N VAL A 5 -46.56 16.89 18.10
CA VAL A 5 -46.50 15.62 18.88
C VAL A 5 -45.15 14.90 18.87
N PHE A 6 -44.12 15.33 18.13
CA PHE A 6 -42.80 14.67 18.16
C PHE A 6 -41.68 15.51 18.79
N ARG A 7 -41.93 16.13 19.95
CA ARG A 7 -40.87 16.69 20.83
C ARG A 7 -41.04 16.22 22.27
N ARG A 8 -40.59 15.00 22.56
CA ARG A 8 -40.25 14.46 23.90
C ARG A 8 -39.69 13.05 23.66
N GLY A 9 -38.51 12.63 24.09
CA GLY A 9 -37.40 13.25 24.80
C GLY A 9 -36.40 12.13 25.05
N LEU A 10 -35.11 12.37 24.83
CA LEU A 10 -34.03 11.49 25.25
C LEU A 10 -32.81 12.35 25.61
N GLY A 11 -32.41 12.31 26.88
CA GLY A 11 -31.03 12.60 27.29
C GLY A 11 -30.69 14.00 27.81
N GLN A 12 -31.40 14.52 28.82
CA GLN A 12 -30.76 15.50 29.72
C GLN A 12 -29.67 14.75 30.52
N ARG A 13 -28.41 14.89 30.11
CA ARG A 13 -27.27 14.55 30.98
C ARG A 13 -27.29 15.52 32.16
N ARG A 14 -27.27 14.99 33.39
CA ARG A 14 -26.97 15.79 34.58
C ARG A 14 -25.55 16.33 34.46
N GLY A 15 -25.39 17.59 34.06
CA GLY A 15 -24.12 18.31 34.09
C GLY A 15 -23.72 18.59 35.54
N GLY A 16 -22.46 18.28 35.89
CA GLY A 16 -21.86 18.69 37.16
C GLY A 16 -21.74 20.21 37.26
N ALA A 17 -21.55 20.72 38.49
CA ALA A 17 -21.46 22.16 38.74
C ALA A 17 -20.38 22.83 37.88
N PRO A 18 -20.66 23.98 37.24
CA PRO A 18 -19.72 24.67 36.37
C PRO A 18 -18.47 25.13 37.14
N GLN A 19 -17.28 24.87 36.58
CA GLN A 19 -16.02 25.43 37.09
C GLN A 19 -15.98 26.94 36.83
N PRO A 20 -15.59 27.78 37.82
CA PRO A 20 -15.44 29.22 37.62
C PRO A 20 -14.42 29.51 36.51
N GLY A 21 -14.84 30.23 35.47
CA GLY A 21 -13.98 30.62 34.34
C GLY A 21 -14.07 29.73 33.10
N ALA A 22 -14.87 28.66 33.10
CA ALA A 22 -15.15 27.90 31.89
C ALA A 22 -16.07 28.69 30.95
N PRO A 23 -15.86 28.63 29.62
CA PRO A 23 -16.83 29.14 28.65
C PRO A 23 -18.22 28.57 28.96
N PRO A 24 -19.31 29.35 28.78
CA PRO A 24 -20.65 28.83 29.01
C PRO A 24 -20.86 27.57 28.17
N GLU A 25 -21.45 26.54 28.79
CA GLU A 25 -21.77 25.29 28.11
C GLU A 25 -22.69 25.59 26.93
N ASP A 26 -22.32 25.11 25.74
CA ASP A 26 -23.15 25.27 24.54
C ASP A 26 -24.40 24.40 24.68
N THR A 27 -25.50 25.04 25.09
CA THR A 27 -26.81 24.41 25.36
C THR A 27 -27.68 24.22 24.10
N ARG A 28 -27.17 24.56 22.91
CA ARG A 28 -27.91 24.37 21.66
C ARG A 28 -28.14 22.90 21.36
N HIS A 29 -29.19 22.60 20.60
CA HIS A 29 -29.52 21.23 20.19
C HIS A 29 -28.37 20.62 19.37
N PRO A 30 -28.03 19.32 19.51
CA PRO A 30 -26.90 18.72 18.78
C PRO A 30 -26.94 18.90 17.27
N MET A 31 -28.14 18.93 16.67
CA MET A 31 -28.31 19.21 15.24
C MET A 31 -27.92 20.63 14.84
N ASP A 32 -28.20 21.63 15.68
CA ASP A 32 -27.84 23.02 15.40
C ASP A 32 -26.32 23.19 15.43
N ARG A 33 -25.66 22.52 16.39
CA ARG A 33 -24.20 22.45 16.49
C ARG A 33 -23.58 21.76 15.28
N ALA A 34 -24.18 20.66 14.83
CA ALA A 34 -23.73 19.94 13.64
C ALA A 34 -23.90 20.77 12.36
N ILE A 35 -25.05 21.43 12.17
CA ILE A 35 -25.33 22.27 11.00
C ILE A 35 -24.37 23.46 10.96
N GLU A 36 -24.17 24.15 12.08
CA GLU A 36 -23.21 25.26 12.17
C GLU A 36 -21.80 24.78 11.80
N HIS A 37 -21.34 23.69 12.41
CA HIS A 37 -20.01 23.15 12.16
C HIS A 37 -19.83 22.69 10.70
N LEU A 38 -20.80 21.95 10.15
CA LEU A 38 -20.71 21.45 8.77
C LEU A 38 -20.75 22.58 7.75
N SER A 39 -21.62 23.58 7.97
CA SER A 39 -21.75 24.72 7.05
C SER A 39 -20.52 25.64 7.10
N SER A 40 -19.89 25.79 8.27
CA SER A 40 -18.67 26.58 8.41
C SER A 40 -17.43 25.85 7.89
N THR A 41 -17.36 24.53 8.10
CA THR A 41 -16.17 23.71 7.80
C THR A 41 -16.16 23.21 6.36
N PHE A 42 -17.33 22.92 5.79
CA PHE A 42 -17.49 22.44 4.42
C PHE A 42 -18.45 23.31 3.62
N PRO A 43 -18.17 24.62 3.47
CA PRO A 43 -19.06 25.52 2.75
C PRO A 43 -19.11 25.16 1.26
N LEU A 44 -20.27 25.36 0.64
CA LEU A 44 -20.48 25.11 -0.79
C LEU A 44 -19.56 25.98 -1.68
N THR A 45 -19.28 27.20 -1.25
CA THR A 45 -18.42 28.14 -1.99
C THR A 45 -17.15 28.40 -1.22
N THR A 46 -16.01 28.10 -1.84
CA THR A 46 -14.66 28.33 -1.29
C THR A 46 -13.80 29.08 -2.30
N ALA A 47 -12.76 29.76 -1.81
CA ALA A 47 -11.78 30.42 -2.67
C ALA A 47 -11.04 29.38 -3.54
N GLU A 48 -10.78 28.20 -2.99
CA GLU A 48 -10.15 27.06 -3.66
C GLU A 48 -11.01 26.57 -4.83
N TRP A 49 -12.31 26.38 -4.63
CA TRP A 49 -13.21 25.96 -5.71
C TRP A 49 -13.35 27.04 -6.79
N ALA A 50 -13.45 28.31 -6.41
CA ALA A 50 -13.49 29.42 -7.37
C ALA A 50 -12.21 29.46 -8.22
N ALA A 51 -11.03 29.31 -7.59
CA ALA A 51 -9.75 29.27 -8.28
C ALA A 51 -9.55 28.01 -9.14
N TRP A 52 -10.13 26.88 -8.75
CA TRP A 52 -10.10 25.65 -9.54
C TRP A 52 -11.00 25.76 -10.77
N SER A 53 -12.30 26.00 -10.54
CA SER A 53 -13.33 26.03 -11.59
C SER A 53 -13.05 27.06 -12.68
N ALA A 54 -12.48 28.22 -12.32
CA ALA A 54 -12.10 29.27 -13.28
C ALA A 54 -11.01 28.85 -14.28
N THR A 55 -10.25 27.80 -13.99
CA THR A 55 -9.12 27.35 -14.83
C THR A 55 -9.24 25.89 -15.27
N MET A 56 -10.36 25.26 -14.94
CA MET A 56 -10.62 23.87 -15.31
C MET A 56 -10.59 23.76 -16.84
N ARG A 57 -9.81 22.80 -17.31
CA ARG A 57 -9.54 22.57 -18.73
C ARG A 57 -9.53 21.08 -19.01
N THR A 58 -9.80 20.69 -20.25
CA THR A 58 -9.74 19.29 -20.65
C THR A 58 -8.34 18.73 -20.38
N PRO A 59 -8.24 17.60 -19.65
CA PRO A 59 -6.97 16.91 -19.39
C PRO A 59 -6.19 16.57 -20.67
N GLN A 60 -4.88 16.87 -20.69
CA GLN A 60 -3.97 16.47 -21.76
C GLN A 60 -2.96 15.44 -21.24
N LEU A 61 -3.44 14.19 -21.11
CA LEU A 61 -2.67 13.12 -20.46
C LEU A 61 -1.91 12.23 -21.46
N GLN A 62 -2.06 12.46 -22.75
CA GLN A 62 -1.51 11.59 -23.78
C GLN A 62 0.02 11.55 -23.73
N GLY A 63 0.60 10.37 -23.89
CA GLY A 63 2.05 10.15 -23.88
C GLY A 63 2.49 9.08 -22.90
N ARG A 64 3.79 9.07 -22.62
CA ARG A 64 4.44 8.08 -21.75
C ARG A 64 4.50 8.59 -20.32
N TRP A 65 4.16 7.71 -19.39
CA TRP A 65 4.24 7.93 -17.96
C TRP A 65 5.08 6.83 -17.34
N ALA A 66 6.08 7.19 -16.56
CA ALA A 66 6.85 6.26 -15.76
C ALA A 66 6.01 5.86 -14.55
N LEU A 67 5.94 4.56 -14.26
CA LEU A 67 5.15 3.98 -13.18
C LEU A 67 6.09 3.51 -12.08
N ALA A 68 5.89 4.02 -10.87
CA ALA A 68 6.39 3.43 -9.64
C ALA A 68 5.18 3.02 -8.79
N GLY A 69 5.18 1.82 -8.26
CA GLY A 69 4.10 1.34 -7.42
C GLY A 69 4.56 0.37 -6.36
N TYR A 70 3.64 -0.02 -5.50
CA TYR A 70 3.89 -0.99 -4.44
C TYR A 70 2.66 -1.86 -4.23
N GLN A 71 2.85 -3.18 -4.31
CA GLN A 71 1.80 -4.15 -3.97
C GLN A 71 2.15 -4.80 -2.63
N PRO A 72 1.29 -4.67 -1.60
CA PRO A 72 1.43 -5.43 -0.37
C PRO A 72 1.61 -6.94 -0.64
N GLY A 73 2.58 -7.56 0.03
CA GLY A 73 2.94 -8.97 -0.10
C GLY A 73 3.91 -9.28 -1.24
N ARG A 74 4.13 -8.33 -2.17
CA ARG A 74 5.05 -8.51 -3.31
C ARG A 74 6.14 -7.46 -3.40
N GLY A 75 5.88 -6.25 -2.89
CA GLY A 75 6.83 -5.15 -2.88
C GLY A 75 6.71 -4.24 -4.10
N PRO A 76 7.80 -3.53 -4.46
CA PRO A 76 7.76 -2.49 -5.46
C PRO A 76 7.58 -3.01 -6.88
N VAL A 77 6.87 -2.23 -7.69
CA VAL A 77 6.69 -2.44 -9.13
C VAL A 77 7.17 -1.21 -9.89
N PHE A 78 7.79 -1.42 -11.05
CA PHE A 78 8.28 -0.33 -11.89
C PHE A 78 7.95 -0.58 -13.35
N GLY A 79 7.65 0.47 -14.10
CA GLY A 79 7.30 0.32 -15.51
C GLY A 79 6.86 1.60 -16.19
N GLN A 80 5.95 1.45 -17.14
CA GLN A 80 5.38 2.55 -17.90
C GLN A 80 3.89 2.37 -18.19
N VAL A 81 3.20 3.49 -18.31
CA VAL A 81 1.84 3.61 -18.84
C VAL A 81 1.91 4.48 -20.09
N ILE A 82 1.39 3.96 -21.21
CA ILE A 82 1.16 4.73 -22.43
C ILE A 82 -0.30 5.13 -22.43
N VAL A 83 -0.56 6.43 -22.37
CA VAL A 83 -1.90 7.02 -22.39
C VAL A 83 -2.19 7.55 -23.79
N SER A 84 -3.33 7.16 -24.36
CA SER A 84 -3.81 7.62 -25.66
C SER A 84 -5.21 8.19 -25.55
N ASN A 85 -5.58 9.12 -26.45
CA ASN A 85 -6.96 9.61 -26.54
C ASN A 85 -7.90 8.49 -26.97
N GLN A 86 -9.10 8.50 -26.39
CA GLN A 86 -10.21 7.68 -26.86
C GLN A 86 -11.27 8.58 -27.49
N GLY A 87 -11.37 8.58 -28.82
CA GLY A 87 -12.35 9.40 -29.53
C GLY A 87 -11.92 10.87 -29.64
N ASP A 88 -12.80 11.79 -29.25
CA ASP A 88 -12.54 13.24 -29.31
C ASP A 88 -11.41 13.62 -28.34
N PRO A 89 -10.32 14.27 -28.80
CA PRO A 89 -9.25 14.78 -27.93
C PRO A 89 -9.73 15.68 -26.78
N ASN A 90 -10.95 16.21 -26.84
CA ASN A 90 -11.54 17.08 -25.84
C ASN A 90 -12.45 16.36 -24.81
N SER A 91 -12.69 15.05 -24.94
CA SER A 91 -13.67 14.35 -24.08
C SER A 91 -13.16 14.02 -22.68
N GLY A 92 -11.83 13.96 -22.50
CA GLY A 92 -11.24 13.47 -21.25
C GLY A 92 -11.26 11.94 -21.12
N ASP A 93 -11.62 11.23 -22.19
CA ASP A 93 -11.55 9.77 -22.27
C ASP A 93 -10.21 9.31 -22.84
N PHE A 94 -9.66 8.25 -22.23
CA PHE A 94 -8.35 7.73 -22.56
C PHE A 94 -8.35 6.21 -22.61
N THR A 95 -7.47 5.66 -23.44
CA THR A 95 -7.03 4.26 -23.34
C THR A 95 -5.63 4.20 -22.75
N THR A 96 -5.31 3.08 -22.10
CA THR A 96 -3.99 2.83 -21.51
C THR A 96 -3.42 1.50 -21.98
N GLU A 97 -2.11 1.49 -22.26
CA GLU A 97 -1.30 0.28 -22.33
C GLU A 97 -0.21 0.38 -21.27
N THR A 98 -0.25 -0.53 -20.31
CA THR A 98 0.62 -0.53 -19.15
C THR A 98 1.51 -1.74 -19.19
N THR A 99 2.81 -1.56 -18.95
CA THR A 99 3.75 -2.65 -18.69
C THR A 99 4.53 -2.32 -17.43
N PHE A 100 4.54 -3.22 -16.44
CA PHE A 100 5.35 -3.08 -15.25
C PHE A 100 5.95 -4.42 -14.82
N THR A 101 7.04 -4.34 -14.05
CA THR A 101 7.77 -5.47 -13.52
C THR A 101 7.72 -5.44 -12.00
N TYR A 102 7.40 -6.56 -11.36
CA TYR A 102 7.65 -6.75 -9.93
C TYR A 102 9.15 -6.81 -9.72
N ALA A 103 9.70 -5.83 -9.01
CA ALA A 103 11.14 -5.69 -8.83
C ALA A 103 11.72 -6.93 -8.13
N ARG A 104 10.96 -7.50 -7.19
CA ARG A 104 11.24 -8.82 -6.61
C ARG A 104 10.77 -9.91 -7.57
N GLY A 105 11.70 -10.73 -8.06
CA GLY A 105 11.43 -11.88 -8.92
C GLY A 105 11.31 -11.58 -10.42
N GLY A 106 11.21 -10.31 -10.83
CA GLY A 106 11.32 -9.90 -12.24
C GLY A 106 10.10 -10.22 -13.11
N GLN A 107 8.97 -10.65 -12.52
CA GLN A 107 7.75 -10.94 -13.27
C GLN A 107 7.22 -9.66 -13.93
N THR A 108 7.06 -9.68 -15.25
CA THR A 108 6.48 -8.58 -16.02
C THR A 108 4.99 -8.82 -16.28
N VAL A 109 4.20 -7.75 -16.16
CA VAL A 109 2.75 -7.73 -16.36
C VAL A 109 2.40 -6.68 -17.39
N THR A 110 1.50 -7.04 -18.31
CA THR A 110 0.94 -6.10 -19.27
C THR A 110 -0.57 -5.98 -19.06
N ARG A 111 -1.10 -4.76 -19.08
CA ARG A 111 -2.52 -4.46 -18.93
C ARG A 111 -2.97 -3.47 -19.98
N ARG A 112 -4.22 -3.59 -20.40
CA ARG A 112 -4.90 -2.61 -21.25
C ARG A 112 -6.11 -2.06 -20.51
N GLY A 113 -6.28 -0.75 -20.55
CA GLY A 113 -7.35 -0.10 -19.82
C GLY A 113 -7.99 1.03 -20.58
N ARG A 114 -9.00 1.59 -19.91
CA ARG A 114 -9.67 2.83 -20.29
C ARG A 114 -9.89 3.65 -19.03
N GLY A 115 -9.93 4.96 -19.17
CA GLY A 115 -10.26 5.85 -18.07
C GLY A 115 -10.83 7.17 -18.53
N LEU A 116 -11.55 7.80 -17.61
CA LEU A 116 -12.13 9.12 -17.74
C LEU A 116 -11.59 9.99 -16.61
N VAL A 117 -11.38 11.27 -16.88
CA VAL A 117 -10.96 12.24 -15.87
C VAL A 117 -12.08 13.19 -15.53
N TYR A 118 -12.60 13.08 -14.31
CA TYR A 118 -13.57 14.02 -13.77
C TYR A 118 -12.92 15.29 -13.27
N THR A 119 -13.60 16.41 -13.48
CA THR A 119 -13.25 17.75 -12.97
C THR A 119 -11.82 18.21 -13.27
N GLY A 120 -11.16 17.61 -14.27
CA GLY A 120 -9.81 17.97 -14.72
C GLY A 120 -8.66 17.25 -14.01
N PHE A 121 -8.93 16.45 -12.95
CA PHE A 121 -7.88 15.84 -12.13
C PHE A 121 -8.21 14.45 -11.55
N GLN A 122 -9.47 14.02 -11.53
CA GLN A 122 -9.86 12.77 -10.89
C GLN A 122 -9.97 11.65 -11.91
N TRP A 123 -8.89 10.88 -12.10
CA TRP A 123 -8.90 9.71 -12.97
C TRP A 123 -9.74 8.60 -12.37
N ARG A 124 -10.63 8.04 -13.18
CA ARG A 124 -11.36 6.80 -12.90
C ARG A 124 -11.19 5.88 -14.09
N GLY A 125 -10.56 4.74 -13.88
CA GLY A 125 -10.25 3.79 -14.93
C GLY A 125 -10.53 2.35 -14.56
N ARG A 126 -10.43 1.51 -15.57
CA ARG A 126 -10.43 0.06 -15.45
C ARG A 126 -9.43 -0.53 -16.43
N SER A 127 -8.67 -1.51 -15.99
CA SER A 127 -7.78 -2.28 -16.86
C SER A 127 -7.91 -3.78 -16.65
N SER A 128 -7.64 -4.53 -17.71
CA SER A 128 -7.57 -5.99 -17.74
C SER A 128 -6.25 -6.42 -18.36
N GLY A 129 -5.78 -7.63 -18.08
CA GLY A 129 -4.52 -8.13 -18.64
C GLY A 129 -4.09 -9.47 -18.08
N ASP A 130 -3.25 -10.14 -18.85
CA ASP A 130 -2.68 -11.44 -18.50
C ASP A 130 -1.44 -11.22 -17.63
N GLY A 131 -1.55 -11.54 -16.35
CA GLY A 131 -0.46 -11.40 -15.39
C GLY A 131 -1.01 -11.27 -13.99
N THR A 132 -1.40 -12.41 -13.41
CA THR A 132 -2.20 -12.53 -12.18
C THR A 132 -1.41 -12.14 -10.93
N PRO A 133 -1.78 -11.05 -10.23
CA PRO A 133 -1.12 -10.75 -8.96
C PRO A 133 -1.81 -11.40 -7.77
N PHE A 134 -3.01 -11.96 -7.99
CA PHE A 134 -3.81 -12.66 -6.98
C PHE A 134 -4.47 -13.88 -7.64
N THR A 135 -3.83 -15.04 -7.59
CA THR A 135 -4.39 -16.32 -8.08
C THR A 135 -5.39 -16.88 -7.06
N ILE A 136 -6.47 -16.14 -6.81
CA ILE A 136 -7.49 -16.46 -5.82
C ILE A 136 -8.80 -16.75 -6.57
N PRO A 137 -9.39 -17.95 -6.40
CA PRO A 137 -10.66 -18.28 -7.04
C PRO A 137 -11.75 -17.25 -6.71
N GLY A 138 -12.47 -16.79 -7.74
CA GLY A 138 -13.57 -15.82 -7.59
C GLY A 138 -13.15 -14.35 -7.51
N VAL A 139 -11.85 -14.03 -7.47
CA VAL A 139 -11.37 -12.64 -7.55
C VAL A 139 -11.21 -12.24 -9.02
N SER A 140 -11.72 -11.05 -9.37
CA SER A 140 -11.63 -10.52 -10.74
C SER A 140 -10.18 -10.16 -11.10
N THR A 141 -9.80 -10.48 -12.34
CA THR A 141 -8.54 -10.04 -12.95
C THR A 141 -8.59 -8.60 -13.46
N ASP A 142 -9.79 -8.04 -13.57
CA ASP A 142 -10.00 -6.62 -13.88
C ASP A 142 -9.75 -5.77 -12.65
N TRP A 143 -9.04 -4.67 -12.86
CA TRP A 143 -8.70 -3.74 -11.79
C TRP A 143 -9.39 -2.42 -12.03
N ARG A 144 -9.94 -1.85 -10.96
CA ARG A 144 -10.40 -0.46 -10.91
C ARG A 144 -9.19 0.43 -10.60
N GLU A 145 -9.18 1.61 -11.18
CA GLU A 145 -8.09 2.58 -11.05
C GLU A 145 -8.66 3.90 -10.56
N VAL A 146 -8.13 4.39 -9.44
CA VAL A 146 -8.54 5.66 -8.84
C VAL A 146 -7.28 6.46 -8.59
N LEU A 147 -7.08 7.54 -9.35
CA LEU A 147 -5.94 8.44 -9.18
C LEU A 147 -6.39 9.89 -9.14
N PHE A 148 -5.54 10.72 -8.53
CA PHE A 148 -5.51 12.16 -8.72
C PHE A 148 -4.34 12.52 -9.61
N VAL A 149 -4.61 13.27 -10.67
CA VAL A 149 -3.62 13.88 -11.56
C VAL A 149 -3.33 15.29 -11.03
N ASP A 150 -2.07 15.70 -11.03
CA ASP A 150 -1.72 17.07 -10.68
C ASP A 150 -2.22 18.10 -11.70
N ARG A 151 -2.21 19.37 -11.30
CA ARG A 151 -2.74 20.48 -12.12
C ARG A 151 -1.96 20.70 -13.42
N ASP A 152 -0.69 20.33 -13.43
CA ASP A 152 0.23 20.51 -14.55
C ASP A 152 0.33 19.26 -15.45
N TRP A 153 -0.40 18.20 -15.11
CA TRP A 153 -0.41 16.92 -15.81
C TRP A 153 0.99 16.31 -15.99
N ARG A 154 1.79 16.43 -14.92
CA ARG A 154 3.14 15.88 -14.80
C ARG A 154 3.22 14.71 -13.84
N SER A 155 2.28 14.58 -12.91
CA SER A 155 2.21 13.45 -11.98
C SER A 155 0.77 12.97 -11.76
N ALA A 156 0.63 11.72 -11.37
CA ALA A 156 -0.62 11.20 -10.85
C ALA A 156 -0.34 10.19 -9.74
N GLU A 157 -1.20 10.13 -8.74
CA GLU A 157 -1.06 9.17 -7.64
C GLU A 157 -2.41 8.59 -7.22
N GLY A 158 -2.40 7.35 -6.75
CA GLY A 158 -3.61 6.69 -6.30
C GLY A 158 -3.43 5.19 -6.17
N ARG A 159 -4.52 4.43 -6.42
CA ARG A 159 -4.55 2.99 -6.21
C ARG A 159 -5.25 2.27 -7.35
N TRP A 160 -4.71 1.12 -7.74
CA TRP A 160 -5.36 0.15 -8.60
C TRP A 160 -5.73 -1.08 -7.78
N PHE A 161 -6.97 -1.56 -7.89
CA PHE A 161 -7.47 -2.58 -6.97
C PHE A 161 -8.55 -3.50 -7.55
N THR A 162 -8.71 -4.64 -6.89
CA THR A 162 -9.71 -5.70 -7.08
C THR A 162 -10.06 -6.32 -5.72
N GLY A 163 -10.80 -7.42 -5.71
CA GLY A 163 -11.29 -8.09 -4.52
C GLY A 163 -12.74 -7.72 -4.20
N GLY A 164 -13.35 -8.45 -3.27
CA GLY A 164 -14.73 -8.22 -2.86
C GLY A 164 -14.93 -6.89 -2.12
N TYR A 165 -13.84 -6.37 -1.55
CA TYR A 165 -13.82 -5.16 -0.73
C TYR A 165 -12.72 -4.18 -1.16
N ASN A 166 -12.22 -4.31 -2.41
CA ASN A 166 -11.16 -3.46 -2.98
C ASN A 166 -9.81 -3.55 -2.23
N GLU A 167 -9.60 -4.64 -1.49
CA GLU A 167 -8.48 -4.84 -0.57
C GLU A 167 -7.19 -5.29 -1.28
N LEU A 168 -7.31 -5.91 -2.45
CA LEU A 168 -6.19 -6.44 -3.23
C LEU A 168 -5.79 -5.43 -4.31
N GLY A 169 -4.53 -5.00 -4.35
CA GLY A 169 -4.13 -4.00 -5.33
C GLY A 169 -2.73 -3.46 -5.14
N LEU A 170 -2.42 -2.40 -5.88
CA LEU A 170 -1.20 -1.64 -5.76
C LEU A 170 -1.48 -0.16 -5.56
N ASP A 171 -0.62 0.48 -4.78
CA ASP A 171 -0.51 1.94 -4.79
C ASP A 171 0.39 2.35 -5.96
N VAL A 172 0.03 3.44 -6.62
CA VAL A 172 0.60 3.86 -7.91
C VAL A 172 0.97 5.32 -7.86
N ARG A 173 2.16 5.63 -8.35
CA ARG A 173 2.61 6.96 -8.73
C ARG A 173 3.07 6.93 -10.18
N LEU A 174 2.60 7.91 -10.94
CA LEU A 174 2.92 8.12 -12.33
C LEU A 174 3.66 9.45 -12.46
N ARG A 175 4.69 9.48 -13.30
CA ARG A 175 5.41 10.70 -13.68
C ARG A 175 5.52 10.79 -15.19
N ARG A 176 5.11 11.92 -15.78
CA ARG A 176 5.20 12.12 -17.23
C ARG A 176 6.66 12.04 -17.68
N VAL A 177 6.93 11.23 -18.69
CA VAL A 177 8.27 11.00 -19.23
C VAL A 177 8.63 12.11 -20.23
N GLY A 178 9.73 12.80 -19.94
CA GLY A 178 10.37 13.78 -20.84
C GLY A 178 11.55 13.18 -21.60
N ALA A 179 12.57 13.99 -21.87
CA ALA A 179 13.84 13.52 -22.44
C ALA A 179 14.81 13.04 -21.35
N ASP A 180 14.78 13.66 -20.17
CA ASP A 180 15.71 13.37 -19.08
C ASP A 180 15.52 11.96 -18.51
N PRO A 181 16.60 11.32 -18.00
CA PRO A 181 16.50 10.09 -17.24
C PRO A 181 15.66 10.25 -15.97
N ILE A 182 14.88 9.22 -15.64
CA ILE A 182 14.12 9.12 -14.39
C ILE A 182 14.53 7.82 -13.70
N VAL A 183 15.02 7.92 -12.46
CA VAL A 183 15.25 6.75 -11.61
C VAL A 183 14.02 6.57 -10.71
N LEU A 184 13.31 5.45 -10.88
CA LEU A 184 12.06 5.17 -10.16
C LEU A 184 12.31 4.41 -8.85
N GLY A 185 13.27 3.49 -8.83
CA GLY A 185 13.55 2.71 -7.64
C GLY A 185 14.59 1.62 -7.84
N VAL A 186 14.78 0.83 -6.79
CA VAL A 186 15.69 -0.32 -6.72
C VAL A 186 14.90 -1.57 -6.32
N ALA A 187 15.22 -2.75 -6.86
CA ALA A 187 14.59 -4.00 -6.41
C ALA A 187 15.01 -4.38 -4.98
N GLU A 188 16.28 -4.20 -4.67
CA GLU A 188 16.88 -4.52 -3.38
C GLU A 188 16.78 -3.29 -2.46
N PRO A 189 15.94 -3.33 -1.41
CA PRO A 189 15.71 -2.15 -0.58
C PRO A 189 16.85 -1.88 0.40
N MET A 190 17.80 -2.82 0.55
CA MET A 190 18.90 -2.74 1.50
C MET A 190 20.18 -3.40 0.96
N ILE A 191 21.35 -2.89 1.37
CA ILE A 191 22.69 -3.42 1.09
C ILE A 191 23.52 -3.59 2.36
N LYS A 192 24.21 -4.71 2.48
CA LYS A 192 24.93 -5.08 3.70
C LYS A 192 26.34 -4.49 3.71
N ALA A 193 26.74 -3.84 4.80
CA ALA A 193 28.09 -3.36 4.98
C ALA A 193 29.11 -4.50 5.08
N GLY A 194 30.32 -4.26 4.57
CA GLY A 194 31.40 -5.22 4.53
C GLY A 194 31.23 -6.33 3.49
N VAL A 195 30.22 -6.23 2.62
CA VAL A 195 30.00 -7.17 1.52
C VAL A 195 30.34 -6.49 0.19
N SER A 196 31.12 -7.19 -0.62
CA SER A 196 31.53 -6.77 -1.96
C SER A 196 30.66 -7.39 -3.05
N GLN A 197 30.59 -6.71 -4.20
CA GLN A 197 29.97 -7.23 -5.42
C GLN A 197 28.47 -7.57 -5.29
N GLN A 198 27.74 -6.84 -4.45
CA GLN A 198 26.29 -6.94 -4.34
C GLN A 198 25.65 -6.36 -5.61
N GLU A 199 24.76 -7.10 -6.26
CA GLU A 199 24.06 -6.62 -7.45
C GLU A 199 22.76 -5.90 -7.08
N LEU A 200 22.54 -4.73 -7.68
CA LEU A 200 21.35 -3.91 -7.51
C LEU A 200 20.68 -3.66 -8.85
N HIS A 201 19.37 -3.84 -8.88
CA HIS A 201 18.53 -3.60 -10.07
C HIS A 201 17.82 -2.27 -9.94
N LEU A 202 18.31 -1.26 -10.65
CA LEU A 202 17.70 0.05 -10.77
C LEU A 202 16.65 0.03 -11.89
N TYR A 203 15.49 0.59 -11.63
CA TYR A 203 14.41 0.73 -12.62
C TYR A 203 14.13 2.20 -12.89
N GLY A 204 13.74 2.51 -14.12
CA GLY A 204 13.58 3.88 -14.54
C GLY A 204 12.96 4.06 -15.91
N ALA A 205 13.07 5.29 -16.41
CA ALA A 205 12.74 5.65 -17.78
C ALA A 205 13.87 6.49 -18.38
N ASN A 206 14.16 6.26 -19.67
CA ASN A 206 15.26 6.92 -20.40
C ASN A 206 16.62 6.78 -19.69
N LEU A 207 16.88 5.65 -19.03
CA LEU A 207 18.20 5.40 -18.47
C LEU A 207 19.25 5.35 -19.59
N PRO A 208 20.46 5.86 -19.36
CA PRO A 208 21.53 5.89 -20.36
C PRO A 208 21.93 4.47 -20.77
N ALA A 209 22.18 4.25 -22.06
CA ALA A 209 22.58 2.93 -22.56
C ALA A 209 24.01 2.54 -22.17
N SER A 210 24.88 3.50 -21.85
CA SER A 210 26.28 3.26 -21.49
C SER A 210 26.77 4.25 -20.41
N PRO A 211 26.20 4.20 -19.19
CA PRO A 211 26.67 5.02 -18.09
C PRO A 211 28.07 4.57 -17.65
N SER A 212 28.86 5.52 -17.16
CA SER A 212 30.07 5.23 -16.40
C SER A 212 29.72 4.91 -14.94
N GLN A 213 30.66 4.30 -14.22
CA GLN A 213 30.49 4.05 -12.77
C GLN A 213 30.34 5.35 -11.99
N ALA A 214 31.00 6.43 -12.43
CA ALA A 214 30.95 7.73 -11.78
C ALA A 214 29.57 8.42 -11.92
N ASP A 215 28.76 7.98 -12.88
CA ASP A 215 27.41 8.51 -13.04
C ASP A 215 26.45 7.98 -11.97
N VAL A 216 26.76 6.86 -11.30
CA VAL A 216 25.89 6.22 -10.32
C VAL A 216 26.44 6.42 -8.91
N ASN A 217 25.60 6.91 -7.99
CA ASN A 217 26.02 7.19 -6.61
C ASN A 217 24.98 6.69 -5.60
N PHE A 218 25.45 5.94 -4.61
CA PHE A 218 24.66 5.36 -3.51
C PHE A 218 25.02 5.99 -2.14
N GLY A 219 25.74 7.10 -2.15
CA GLY A 219 26.20 7.82 -0.97
C GLY A 219 27.52 7.28 -0.38
N PRO A 220 27.99 7.91 0.72
CA PRO A 220 29.26 7.57 1.34
C PRO A 220 29.35 6.12 1.82
N GLY A 221 30.52 5.50 1.62
CA GLY A 221 30.79 4.12 2.05
C GLY A 221 30.31 3.04 1.07
N VAL A 222 29.74 3.42 -0.07
CA VAL A 222 29.34 2.51 -1.15
C VAL A 222 30.12 2.83 -2.41
N THR A 223 30.81 1.84 -2.96
CA THR A 223 31.56 1.93 -4.22
C THR A 223 30.78 1.21 -5.32
N VAL A 224 30.59 1.86 -6.47
CA VAL A 224 30.08 1.21 -7.68
C VAL A 224 31.25 0.53 -8.38
N ASP A 225 31.28 -0.80 -8.37
CA ASP A 225 32.39 -1.59 -8.89
C ASP A 225 32.31 -1.74 -10.41
N ARG A 226 31.10 -1.92 -10.94
CA ARG A 226 30.82 -1.97 -12.38
C ARG A 226 29.33 -1.77 -12.68
N ILE A 227 29.06 -1.31 -13.90
CA ILE A 227 27.74 -1.44 -14.52
C ILE A 227 27.68 -2.82 -15.17
N VAL A 228 26.77 -3.68 -14.71
CA VAL A 228 26.58 -5.06 -15.22
C VAL A 228 25.79 -5.02 -16.53
N SER A 229 24.73 -4.24 -16.58
CA SER A 229 23.93 -4.01 -17.79
C SER A 229 23.18 -2.68 -17.68
N SER A 230 22.82 -2.10 -18.84
CA SER A 230 21.96 -0.91 -18.87
C SER A 230 21.06 -0.92 -20.10
N THR A 231 19.78 -0.66 -19.86
CA THR A 231 18.72 -0.47 -20.86
C THR A 231 17.95 0.79 -20.49
N PRO A 232 17.14 1.37 -21.38
CA PRO A 232 16.34 2.56 -21.05
C PRO A 232 15.38 2.42 -19.87
N THR A 233 15.07 1.19 -19.43
CA THR A 233 14.10 0.92 -18.35
C THR A 233 14.70 0.22 -17.13
N GLN A 234 15.88 -0.38 -17.27
CA GLN A 234 16.55 -1.09 -16.18
C GLN A 234 18.07 -0.98 -16.31
N MET A 235 18.75 -0.76 -15.18
CA MET A 235 20.20 -0.80 -15.05
C MET A 235 20.59 -1.72 -13.90
N VAL A 236 21.54 -2.62 -14.14
CA VAL A 236 22.08 -3.50 -13.10
C VAL A 236 23.49 -3.04 -12.76
N VAL A 237 23.74 -2.82 -11.48
CA VAL A 237 25.03 -2.34 -10.98
C VAL A 237 25.57 -3.28 -9.90
N SER A 238 26.88 -3.47 -9.88
CA SER A 238 27.56 -4.21 -8.81
C SER A 238 28.21 -3.21 -7.87
N VAL A 239 27.96 -3.33 -6.57
CA VAL A 239 28.44 -2.42 -5.54
C VAL A 239 29.18 -3.15 -4.41
N SER A 240 30.16 -2.47 -3.83
CA SER A 240 30.84 -2.89 -2.61
C SER A 240 30.58 -1.89 -1.50
N VAL A 241 30.24 -2.38 -0.31
CA VAL A 241 29.96 -1.53 0.84
C VAL A 241 31.08 -1.68 1.86
N ALA A 242 31.68 -0.56 2.27
CA ALA A 242 32.75 -0.57 3.26
C ALA A 242 32.27 -1.15 4.60
N PRO A 243 33.10 -1.92 5.34
CA PRO A 243 32.71 -2.49 6.64
C PRO A 243 32.27 -1.44 7.68
N GLY A 244 32.80 -0.21 7.58
CA GLY A 244 32.46 0.90 8.46
C GLY A 244 31.41 1.87 7.88
N ALA A 245 30.70 1.50 6.82
CA ALA A 245 29.65 2.35 6.25
C ALA A 245 28.53 2.56 7.29
N ALA A 246 28.14 3.82 7.49
CA ALA A 246 27.10 4.15 8.46
C ALA A 246 25.75 3.57 8.00
N VAL A 247 25.02 2.97 8.94
CA VAL A 247 23.64 2.49 8.72
C VAL A 247 22.75 3.67 8.33
N GLY A 248 21.83 3.45 7.39
CA GLY A 248 20.87 4.48 6.98
C GLY A 248 20.46 4.41 5.52
N ARG A 249 19.32 5.04 5.22
CA ARG A 249 18.83 5.25 3.84
C ARG A 249 19.73 6.21 3.08
N ARG A 250 19.91 5.94 1.80
CA ARG A 250 20.69 6.73 0.84
C ARG A 250 19.88 6.87 -0.44
N ALA A 251 19.69 8.10 -0.91
CA ALA A 251 19.13 8.32 -2.24
C ALA A 251 20.10 7.78 -3.30
N VAL A 252 19.55 7.20 -4.36
CA VAL A 252 20.30 6.77 -5.54
C VAL A 252 20.28 7.91 -6.56
N ILE A 253 21.46 8.29 -7.03
CA ILE A 253 21.64 9.36 -8.01
C ILE A 253 22.23 8.76 -9.29
N LEU A 254 21.73 9.21 -10.45
CA LEU A 254 22.22 8.82 -11.76
C LEU A 254 22.46 10.06 -12.65
N GLY A 255 23.71 10.41 -12.95
CA GLY A 255 24.06 11.51 -13.86
C GLY A 255 23.46 12.86 -13.44
N GLY A 256 23.31 13.10 -12.12
CA GLY A 256 22.64 14.27 -11.57
C GLY A 256 21.10 14.19 -11.54
N ALA A 257 20.50 13.19 -12.20
CA ALA A 257 19.08 12.91 -12.05
C ALA A 257 18.81 12.29 -10.67
N THR A 258 17.92 12.95 -9.93
CA THR A 258 17.37 12.45 -8.66
C THR A 258 15.94 11.96 -8.89
N GLY A 259 15.59 10.88 -8.21
CA GLY A 259 14.24 10.34 -8.23
C GLY A 259 13.83 9.82 -6.86
N GLU A 260 12.92 8.85 -6.87
CA GLU A 260 12.37 8.25 -5.64
C GLU A 260 13.18 7.03 -5.18
N ALA A 261 14.24 6.69 -5.91
CA ALA A 261 15.08 5.56 -5.62
C ALA A 261 15.97 5.81 -4.41
N ASP A 262 15.92 4.88 -3.46
CA ASP A 262 16.81 4.84 -2.31
C ASP A 262 17.15 3.39 -1.93
N VAL A 263 18.20 3.24 -1.13
CA VAL A 263 18.63 1.97 -0.56
C VAL A 263 19.08 2.17 0.89
N ALA A 264 18.81 1.19 1.76
CA ALA A 264 19.27 1.21 3.14
C ALA A 264 20.61 0.47 3.28
N VAL A 265 21.66 1.17 3.73
CA VAL A 265 22.88 0.51 4.19
C VAL A 265 22.64 -0.06 5.59
N TYR A 266 23.01 -1.32 5.82
CA TYR A 266 22.80 -1.98 7.12
C TYR A 266 23.92 -2.96 7.49
N ASN A 267 24.02 -3.26 8.79
CA ASN A 267 24.91 -4.29 9.33
C ASN A 267 24.12 -5.54 9.70
N THR A 268 23.12 -5.38 10.56
CA THR A 268 22.24 -6.43 11.09
C THR A 268 20.78 -6.06 10.86
N ILE A 269 19.94 -7.09 10.76
CA ILE A 269 18.49 -6.93 10.92
C ILE A 269 18.23 -7.19 12.40
N ASP A 270 17.91 -6.15 13.15
CA ASP A 270 17.83 -6.21 14.60
C ASP A 270 16.43 -6.63 15.07
N TYR A 271 15.40 -6.20 14.35
CA TYR A 271 14.02 -6.61 14.57
C TYR A 271 13.20 -6.49 13.28
N ILE A 272 11.99 -7.05 13.30
CA ILE A 272 11.04 -6.96 12.19
C ILE A 272 9.68 -6.49 12.69
N LYS A 273 8.94 -5.74 11.86
CA LYS A 273 7.55 -5.35 12.12
C LYS A 273 6.64 -5.97 11.09
N VAL A 274 5.49 -6.48 11.55
CA VAL A 274 4.42 -6.93 10.67
C VAL A 274 3.53 -5.74 10.31
N ARG A 275 3.25 -5.54 9.02
CA ARG A 275 2.35 -4.51 8.50
C ARG A 275 1.16 -5.16 7.76
N PRO A 276 -0.08 -4.67 7.94
CA PRO A 276 -0.47 -3.71 8.98
C PRO A 276 -0.32 -4.31 10.39
N GLN A 277 -0.17 -3.47 11.42
CA GLN A 277 -0.06 -3.94 12.82
C GLN A 277 -1.38 -4.51 13.36
N ALA A 278 -2.49 -4.07 12.78
CA ALA A 278 -3.82 -4.62 13.00
C ALA A 278 -4.52 -4.74 11.63
N GLY A 279 -5.03 -5.93 11.31
CA GLY A 279 -5.76 -6.21 10.07
C GLY A 279 -7.19 -6.66 10.35
N ILE A 280 -8.01 -6.64 9.31
CA ILE A 280 -9.37 -7.20 9.34
C ILE A 280 -9.53 -8.13 8.13
N ALA A 281 -10.00 -9.35 8.37
CA ALA A 281 -10.47 -10.24 7.32
C ALA A 281 -11.96 -10.53 7.51
N ARG A 282 -12.66 -10.90 6.43
CA ARG A 282 -14.10 -11.16 6.46
C ARG A 282 -14.42 -12.54 5.91
N LEU A 283 -15.17 -13.31 6.69
CA LEU A 283 -15.78 -14.54 6.21
C LEU A 283 -16.61 -14.28 4.95
N GLY A 284 -16.82 -15.33 4.16
CA GLY A 284 -17.62 -15.28 2.93
C GLY A 284 -17.57 -16.60 2.20
N GLY A 285 -17.92 -16.62 0.91
CA GLY A 285 -17.82 -17.82 0.07
C GLY A 285 -19.02 -18.78 0.16
N ALA A 286 -19.97 -18.56 1.08
CA ALA A 286 -21.35 -18.97 0.86
C ALA A 286 -21.95 -17.99 -0.17
N ALA A 287 -22.70 -18.48 -1.17
CA ALA A 287 -23.03 -17.86 -2.47
C ALA A 287 -23.50 -16.38 -2.54
N GLN A 288 -23.60 -15.67 -1.41
CA GLN A 288 -24.12 -14.30 -1.27
C GLN A 288 -23.03 -13.25 -1.00
N PHE A 289 -21.91 -13.59 -0.34
CA PHE A 289 -20.89 -12.60 0.04
C PHE A 289 -19.47 -13.06 -0.30
N PRO A 290 -18.62 -12.20 -0.90
CA PRO A 290 -17.23 -12.53 -1.13
C PRO A 290 -16.45 -12.57 0.18
N LYS A 291 -15.38 -13.38 0.21
CA LYS A 291 -14.38 -13.34 1.27
C LYS A 291 -13.62 -12.02 1.23
N GLY A 292 -13.25 -11.50 2.41
CA GLY A 292 -12.39 -10.32 2.54
C GLY A 292 -11.01 -10.72 3.01
N PHE A 293 -10.02 -10.56 2.15
CA PHE A 293 -8.64 -11.00 2.41
C PHE A 293 -7.86 -9.98 3.23
N GLN A 294 -6.80 -10.43 3.89
CA GLN A 294 -5.84 -9.52 4.52
C GLN A 294 -4.42 -9.93 4.15
N GLN A 295 -3.72 -9.05 3.44
CA GLN A 295 -2.31 -9.21 3.14
C GLN A 295 -1.45 -8.65 4.28
N PHE A 296 -0.41 -9.38 4.67
CA PHE A 296 0.59 -8.92 5.63
C PHE A 296 2.00 -8.88 5.02
N GLU A 297 2.85 -8.03 5.56
CA GLU A 297 4.25 -7.88 5.15
C GLU A 297 5.18 -7.82 6.37
N ALA A 298 6.38 -8.35 6.23
CA ALA A 298 7.42 -8.26 7.23
C ALA A 298 8.45 -7.23 6.78
N ILE A 299 8.60 -6.17 7.56
CA ILE A 299 9.54 -5.08 7.29
C ILE A 299 10.70 -5.19 8.26
N ALA A 300 11.92 -5.25 7.74
CA ALA A 300 13.16 -5.29 8.52
C ALA A 300 13.56 -3.90 9.01
N TYR A 301 14.14 -3.87 10.21
CA TYR A 301 14.69 -2.65 10.82
C TYR A 301 16.10 -2.91 11.34
N ALA A 302 16.95 -1.90 11.19
CA ALA A 302 18.18 -1.77 11.95
C ALA A 302 17.96 -0.71 13.04
N LYS A 303 18.54 -0.93 14.20
CA LYS A 303 18.53 0.03 15.29
C LYS A 303 19.37 1.24 14.90
N GLY A 304 18.91 2.41 15.33
CA GLY A 304 19.67 3.64 15.16
C GLY A 304 20.92 3.72 16.04
N PRO A 305 21.65 4.85 15.99
CA PRO A 305 22.82 5.09 16.83
C PRO A 305 22.60 4.90 18.34
N ASP A 306 21.37 5.00 18.85
CA ASP A 306 21.06 4.80 20.26
C ASP A 306 21.04 3.32 20.72
N GLY A 307 21.07 2.37 19.76
CA GLY A 307 21.12 0.93 20.01
C GLY A 307 19.83 0.34 20.59
N LYS A 308 18.73 1.09 20.61
CA LYS A 308 17.42 0.68 21.10
C LYS A 308 16.51 0.38 19.92
N ALA A 309 15.50 -0.48 20.16
CA ALA A 309 14.46 -0.74 19.17
C ALA A 309 13.25 0.14 19.46
N ASP A 310 12.47 0.41 18.41
CA ASP A 310 11.25 1.21 18.43
C ASP A 310 11.48 2.69 18.80
N THR A 311 12.62 3.22 18.37
CA THR A 311 12.99 4.63 18.53
C THR A 311 12.97 5.37 17.18
N LYS A 312 13.03 6.70 17.21
CA LYS A 312 12.88 7.54 16.01
C LYS A 312 14.08 7.45 15.06
N ASP A 313 15.23 6.98 15.54
CA ASP A 313 16.46 6.83 14.79
C ASP A 313 16.63 5.45 14.14
N ASP A 314 15.67 4.54 14.36
CA ASP A 314 15.63 3.25 13.68
C ASP A 314 15.50 3.41 12.16
N VAL A 315 16.21 2.57 11.43
CA VAL A 315 16.25 2.58 9.98
C VAL A 315 15.38 1.46 9.43
N GLU A 316 14.32 1.83 8.72
CA GLU A 316 13.52 0.89 7.94
C GLU A 316 14.32 0.37 6.74
N LEU A 317 14.66 -0.92 6.76
CA LEU A 317 15.45 -1.59 5.74
C LEU A 317 14.59 -2.07 4.56
N GLY A 318 13.30 -2.29 4.80
CA GLY A 318 12.32 -2.67 3.77
C GLY A 318 11.81 -4.10 3.89
N LEU A 319 11.08 -4.54 2.87
CA LEU A 319 10.41 -5.84 2.80
C LEU A 319 11.40 -7.01 2.79
N ILE A 320 11.11 -8.05 3.56
CA ILE A 320 11.89 -9.29 3.65
C ILE A 320 11.02 -10.54 3.47
N ASP A 321 11.65 -11.63 3.03
CA ASP A 321 10.98 -12.94 2.93
C ASP A 321 10.92 -13.63 4.29
N ALA A 322 9.76 -13.54 4.93
CA ALA A 322 9.48 -14.19 6.20
C ALA A 322 8.82 -15.57 6.02
N TYR A 323 8.77 -16.31 7.12
CA TYR A 323 7.86 -17.44 7.29
C TYR A 323 6.64 -16.98 8.11
N TRP A 324 5.44 -17.28 7.60
CA TRP A 324 4.18 -16.80 8.16
C TRP A 324 3.39 -17.91 8.85
N THR A 325 2.85 -17.60 10.04
CA THR A 325 1.96 -18.49 10.79
C THR A 325 0.85 -17.72 11.48
N VAL A 326 -0.19 -18.43 11.90
CA VAL A 326 -1.23 -17.92 12.80
C VAL A 326 -1.02 -18.54 14.18
N GLU A 327 -1.10 -17.71 15.22
CA GLU A 327 -1.07 -18.10 16.63
C GLU A 327 -2.36 -17.63 17.33
N GLU A 328 -2.72 -18.31 18.41
CA GLU A 328 -3.94 -18.02 19.17
C GLU A 328 -3.88 -16.64 19.83
N TYR A 329 -4.95 -15.85 19.72
CA TYR A 329 -5.12 -14.67 20.57
C TYR A 329 -5.97 -15.08 21.77
N THR A 330 -5.32 -15.43 22.88
CA THR A 330 -6.02 -15.92 24.08
C THR A 330 -6.74 -14.78 24.81
N ALA A 331 -7.92 -14.38 24.33
CA ALA A 331 -8.79 -13.41 24.99
C ALA A 331 -9.58 -14.09 26.12
N THR A 332 -9.97 -15.34 25.92
CA THR A 332 -10.79 -16.12 26.85
C THR A 332 -10.21 -17.52 27.11
N PHE A 333 -10.76 -18.21 28.11
CA PHE A 333 -10.38 -19.60 28.39
C PHE A 333 -10.95 -20.53 27.31
N ASN A 334 -10.10 -21.40 26.74
CA ASN A 334 -10.40 -22.26 25.59
C ASN A 334 -10.63 -21.51 24.27
N ASP A 335 -9.88 -20.45 24.03
CA ASP A 335 -9.83 -19.85 22.69
C ASP A 335 -9.19 -20.82 21.69
N ASP A 336 -9.92 -21.14 20.63
CA ASP A 336 -9.55 -22.05 19.55
C ASP A 336 -9.73 -21.39 18.18
N ASP A 337 -9.85 -20.06 18.14
CA ASP A 337 -10.17 -19.27 16.96
C ASP A 337 -9.24 -19.62 15.79
N LYS A 338 -7.94 -19.83 16.04
CA LYS A 338 -6.97 -20.18 14.99
C LYS A 338 -7.34 -21.43 14.18
N GLU A 339 -8.10 -22.36 14.76
CA GLU A 339 -8.53 -23.61 14.10
C GLU A 339 -9.71 -23.38 13.14
N PHE A 340 -10.40 -22.24 13.27
CA PHE A 340 -11.64 -21.96 12.56
C PHE A 340 -11.54 -20.78 11.60
N VAL A 341 -10.75 -19.75 11.92
CA VAL A 341 -10.79 -18.47 11.21
C VAL A 341 -10.31 -18.49 9.76
N GLY A 342 -9.47 -19.46 9.41
CA GLY A 342 -8.88 -19.59 8.07
C GLY A 342 -7.38 -19.81 8.12
N ASP A 343 -6.71 -19.60 6.99
CA ASP A 343 -5.30 -19.95 6.81
C ASP A 343 -4.48 -18.76 6.30
N ILE A 344 -3.24 -18.66 6.75
CA ILE A 344 -2.25 -17.75 6.17
C ILE A 344 -1.31 -18.52 5.25
N ASN A 345 -1.08 -17.98 4.05
CA ASN A 345 -0.07 -18.54 3.16
C ASN A 345 1.33 -18.31 3.76
N ALA A 346 2.03 -19.41 4.05
CA ALA A 346 3.31 -19.41 4.76
C ALA A 346 4.44 -18.65 4.03
N GLU A 347 4.30 -18.40 2.72
CA GLU A 347 5.25 -17.69 1.86
C GLU A 347 4.93 -16.22 1.71
N THR A 348 3.68 -15.94 1.36
CA THR A 348 3.28 -14.61 0.91
C THR A 348 2.70 -13.76 2.03
N GLY A 349 2.27 -14.35 3.16
CA GLY A 349 1.60 -13.61 4.23
C GLY A 349 0.16 -13.21 3.91
N LEU A 350 -0.43 -13.75 2.84
CA LEU A 350 -1.84 -13.55 2.51
C LEU A 350 -2.71 -14.43 3.41
N PHE A 351 -3.56 -13.80 4.24
CA PHE A 351 -4.58 -14.49 5.01
C PHE A 351 -5.86 -14.67 4.20
N THR A 352 -6.35 -15.92 4.13
CA THR A 352 -7.61 -16.29 3.51
C THR A 352 -8.60 -16.72 4.59
N PRO A 353 -9.68 -15.96 4.83
CA PRO A 353 -10.67 -16.31 5.83
C PRO A 353 -11.45 -17.58 5.44
N ASN A 354 -12.04 -18.24 6.42
CA ASN A 354 -12.87 -19.43 6.21
C ASN A 354 -14.27 -19.05 5.66
N VAL A 355 -15.11 -20.06 5.46
CA VAL A 355 -16.50 -19.89 5.03
C VAL A 355 -17.35 -19.22 6.12
N ASP A 356 -18.30 -18.38 5.70
CA ASP A 356 -19.32 -17.80 6.59
C ASP A 356 -20.42 -18.81 6.97
N GLY A 357 -21.13 -18.51 8.06
CA GLY A 357 -22.30 -19.25 8.55
C GLY A 357 -22.04 -20.08 9.82
N PRO A 358 -23.10 -20.57 10.48
CA PRO A 358 -22.99 -21.36 11.70
C PRO A 358 -22.14 -22.61 11.49
N ASN A 359 -21.13 -22.83 12.35
CA ASN A 359 -20.28 -24.00 12.29
C ASN A 359 -20.58 -24.97 13.45
N PRO A 360 -21.12 -26.18 13.20
CA PRO A 360 -21.42 -27.16 14.25
C PRO A 360 -20.22 -27.63 15.08
N LYS A 361 -18.98 -27.41 14.61
CA LYS A 361 -17.76 -27.71 15.35
C LYS A 361 -17.40 -26.63 16.37
N ARG A 362 -17.99 -25.44 16.25
CA ARG A 362 -17.78 -24.34 17.20
C ARG A 362 -18.79 -24.39 18.33
N ARG A 363 -18.38 -23.92 19.50
CA ARG A 363 -19.26 -23.76 20.66
C ARG A 363 -20.49 -22.92 20.27
N HIS A 364 -21.68 -23.40 20.64
CA HIS A 364 -22.97 -22.77 20.32
C HIS A 364 -23.24 -22.57 18.82
N ASN A 365 -22.59 -23.35 17.94
CA ASN A 365 -22.68 -23.21 16.49
C ASN A 365 -22.29 -21.81 15.99
N ALA A 366 -21.33 -21.15 16.66
CA ALA A 366 -20.82 -19.84 16.23
C ALA A 366 -20.23 -19.91 14.81
N ASN A 367 -20.16 -18.76 14.13
CA ASN A 367 -19.48 -18.66 12.83
C ASN A 367 -17.95 -18.76 13.03
N ASN A 368 -17.22 -18.89 11.93
CA ASN A 368 -15.75 -19.00 11.92
C ASN A 368 -15.01 -17.67 12.17
N TYR A 369 -15.61 -16.70 12.87
CA TYR A 369 -14.94 -15.44 13.21
C TYR A 369 -14.04 -15.63 14.44
N GLY A 370 -13.14 -14.68 14.69
CA GLY A 370 -12.25 -14.75 15.82
C GLY A 370 -11.09 -13.77 15.74
N ASP A 371 -10.33 -13.68 16.82
CA ASP A 371 -9.10 -12.88 16.90
C ASP A 371 -7.89 -13.81 16.88
N VAL A 372 -6.86 -13.45 16.10
CA VAL A 372 -5.62 -14.23 16.04
C VAL A 372 -4.38 -13.34 15.94
N TRP A 373 -3.24 -13.89 16.34
CA TRP A 373 -1.94 -13.28 16.03
C TRP A 373 -1.44 -13.79 14.68
N VAL A 374 -1.11 -12.88 13.78
CA VAL A 374 -0.31 -13.18 12.59
C VAL A 374 1.16 -12.97 12.91
N VAL A 375 1.97 -14.01 12.72
CA VAL A 375 3.39 -14.01 13.11
C VAL A 375 4.28 -14.18 11.90
N ALA A 376 5.21 -13.24 11.73
CA ALA A 376 6.30 -13.34 10.77
C ALA A 376 7.58 -13.77 11.49
N SER A 377 8.36 -14.66 10.87
CA SER A 377 9.67 -15.10 11.36
C SER A 377 10.75 -14.99 10.29
N TYR A 378 11.91 -14.44 10.64
CA TYR A 378 13.04 -14.25 9.72
C TYR A 378 14.39 -14.69 10.36
N PRO A 379 15.34 -15.26 9.59
CA PRO A 379 15.20 -15.70 8.21
C PRO A 379 14.28 -16.93 8.09
N ARG A 380 13.55 -17.01 6.98
CA ARG A 380 12.59 -18.09 6.68
C ARG A 380 13.20 -19.48 6.89
N SER A 381 14.42 -19.70 6.43
CA SER A 381 15.12 -20.98 6.54
C SER A 381 15.34 -21.45 7.98
N LEU A 382 15.66 -20.53 8.90
CA LEU A 382 15.81 -20.85 10.32
C LEU A 382 14.45 -21.11 10.97
N ALA A 383 13.42 -20.34 10.60
CA ALA A 383 12.07 -20.52 11.13
C ALA A 383 11.46 -21.89 10.76
N MET A 384 11.79 -22.43 9.59
CA MET A 384 11.34 -23.75 9.15
C MET A 384 12.11 -24.90 9.83
N ASN A 385 13.32 -24.65 10.35
CA ASN A 385 14.14 -25.68 10.98
C ASN A 385 13.94 -25.71 12.51
N ARG A 386 13.02 -26.57 12.98
CA ARG A 386 12.71 -26.75 14.41
C ARG A 386 13.86 -27.29 15.27
N GLY A 387 14.96 -27.75 14.67
CA GLY A 387 16.14 -28.26 15.38
C GLY A 387 17.27 -27.23 15.57
N SER A 388 17.10 -25.99 15.10
CA SER A 388 18.11 -24.93 15.25
C SER A 388 18.06 -24.30 16.64
N ASN A 389 19.23 -24.20 17.30
CA ASN A 389 19.38 -23.42 18.54
C ASN A 389 19.49 -21.90 18.29
N VAL A 390 19.64 -21.48 17.03
CA VAL A 390 19.65 -20.07 16.63
C VAL A 390 18.21 -19.61 16.42
N ARG A 391 17.78 -18.60 17.20
CA ARG A 391 16.42 -18.07 17.13
C ARG A 391 16.26 -17.12 15.94
N SER A 392 15.15 -17.28 15.23
CA SER A 392 14.68 -16.29 14.27
C SER A 392 14.25 -15.01 14.98
N VAL A 393 14.37 -13.89 14.27
CA VAL A 393 13.71 -12.63 14.64
C VAL A 393 12.23 -12.76 14.30
N LYS A 394 11.35 -12.35 15.22
CA LYS A 394 9.90 -12.45 15.05
C LYS A 394 9.24 -11.09 15.18
N GLY A 395 8.15 -10.91 14.44
CA GLY A 395 7.21 -9.82 14.59
C GLY A 395 5.78 -10.38 14.56
N ARG A 396 4.84 -9.65 15.15
CA ARG A 396 3.42 -10.04 15.15
C ARG A 396 2.50 -8.87 14.83
N ALA A 397 1.34 -9.17 14.28
CA ALA A 397 0.23 -8.25 14.08
C ALA A 397 -1.07 -8.91 14.56
N HIS A 398 -2.00 -8.08 15.02
CA HIS A 398 -3.34 -8.51 15.37
C HIS A 398 -4.18 -8.69 14.10
N LEU A 399 -4.99 -9.73 14.03
CA LEU A 399 -5.97 -9.93 12.97
C LEU A 399 -7.33 -10.25 13.58
N LEU A 400 -8.30 -9.38 13.31
CA LEU A 400 -9.70 -9.65 13.57
C LEU A 400 -10.33 -10.28 12.33
N VAL A 401 -10.79 -11.51 12.43
CA VAL A 401 -11.61 -12.16 11.40
C VAL A 401 -13.06 -12.01 11.80
N THR A 402 -13.87 -11.38 10.96
CA THR A 402 -15.26 -11.01 11.29
C THR A 402 -16.25 -11.47 10.21
N VAL A 403 -17.53 -11.26 10.48
CA VAL A 403 -18.63 -11.57 9.55
C VAL A 403 -18.51 -10.80 8.22
N PRO A 404 -19.18 -11.25 7.14
CA PRO A 404 -19.25 -10.51 5.88
C PRO A 404 -19.71 -9.06 6.09
N ALA A 405 -19.35 -8.16 5.16
CA ALA A 405 -19.98 -6.84 5.16
C ALA A 405 -21.37 -6.96 4.52
N TYR A 406 -22.41 -7.01 5.35
CA TYR A 406 -23.80 -7.13 4.90
C TYR A 406 -24.34 -5.85 4.23
N ILE A 407 -23.68 -4.72 4.46
CA ILE A 407 -23.98 -3.45 3.80
C ILE A 407 -22.72 -3.01 3.07
N LEU A 408 -22.82 -2.98 1.74
CA LEU A 408 -21.80 -2.45 0.84
C LEU A 408 -22.39 -1.21 0.17
N PHE A 409 -21.77 -0.05 0.40
CA PHE A 409 -22.08 1.15 -0.35
C PHE A 409 -21.33 1.10 -1.67
N GLU A 410 -21.99 0.61 -2.72
CA GLU A 410 -21.45 0.73 -4.08
C GLU A 410 -21.77 2.12 -4.66
N GLN A 411 -20.78 2.72 -5.35
CA GLN A 411 -20.97 3.90 -6.17
C GLN A 411 -21.00 3.46 -7.64
N PRO A 412 -22.18 3.25 -8.23
CA PRO A 412 -22.32 2.74 -9.60
C PRO A 412 -21.83 3.73 -10.67
N GLU A 413 -21.59 5.01 -10.33
CA GLU A 413 -21.15 6.04 -11.27
C GLU A 413 -19.73 5.81 -11.82
N VAL A 414 -18.96 4.88 -11.24
CA VAL A 414 -17.58 4.56 -11.65
C VAL A 414 -17.51 3.29 -12.52
N GLY A 415 -18.65 2.81 -13.02
CA GLY A 415 -18.79 1.45 -13.57
C GLY A 415 -19.17 1.31 -15.05
N ARG A 416 -19.16 2.37 -15.87
CA ARG A 416 -19.41 2.25 -17.31
C ARG A 416 -18.15 2.29 -18.16
#